data_AF-A0A478G7H0-F1
#
_entry.id   AF-A0A478G7H0-F1
#
_cell.length_a   1.000
_cell.length_b   1.000
_cell.length_c   1.000
_cell.angle_alpha   90.00
_cell.angle_beta   90.00
_cell.angle_gamma   90.00
#
_symmetry.space_group_name_H-M   'P 1'
#
loop_
_entity.id
_entity.type
_entity.pdbx_description
1 polymer ?
#
loop_
_entity_poly.entity_id
_entity_poly.type
_entity_poly.pdbx_seq_one_letter_code
_entity_poly.pdbx_strand_id
1 'polypeptide(L)'
;MLKELVERTPGYHGWQQEFWLAHCGDFCAFIGYVGWNDIKDRLDEFANLEEDCENFGIRNSDLAKCLQKGGDCQGYLFRCLHCGKLRLWGDFS
;
A
#
# COMPACT_ATOMS: atom_id res chain seq x y z
N MET A 1 -30.00 2.83 6.97
CA MET A 1 -29.98 3.42 5.61
C MET A 1 -29.02 2.67 4.69
N LEU A 2 -27.72 2.55 5.01
CA LEU A 2 -26.78 1.78 4.18
C LEU A 2 -27.17 0.29 4.04
N LYS A 3 -27.53 -0.36 5.15
CA LYS A 3 -27.88 -1.80 5.18
C LYS A 3 -29.02 -2.19 4.24
N GLU A 4 -30.10 -1.39 4.22
CA GLU A 4 -31.25 -1.62 3.34
C GLU A 4 -30.90 -1.46 1.85
N LEU A 5 -29.99 -0.53 1.52
CA LEU A 5 -29.50 -0.32 0.17
C LEU A 5 -28.65 -1.51 -0.32
N VAL A 6 -27.69 -1.99 0.49
CA VAL A 6 -26.82 -3.11 0.08
C VAL A 6 -27.58 -4.44 -0.01
N GLU A 7 -28.59 -4.66 0.85
CA GLU A 7 -29.37 -5.90 0.87
C GLU A 7 -30.47 -5.97 -0.20
N ARG A 8 -31.01 -4.82 -0.65
CA ARG A 8 -32.13 -4.79 -1.64
C ARG A 8 -31.69 -4.41 -3.05
N THR A 9 -30.57 -3.70 -3.18
CA THR A 9 -30.02 -3.26 -4.47
C THR A 9 -28.50 -3.49 -4.47
N PRO A 10 -28.04 -4.69 -4.87
CA PRO A 10 -26.61 -4.98 -4.88
C PRO A 10 -25.88 -4.02 -5.82
N GLY A 11 -24.82 -3.38 -5.31
CA GLY A 11 -23.86 -2.62 -6.11
C GLY A 11 -22.87 -3.55 -6.83
N TYR A 12 -22.11 -3.02 -7.77
CA TYR A 12 -21.00 -3.77 -8.37
C TYR A 12 -19.77 -3.71 -7.45
N HIS A 13 -19.02 -4.80 -7.35
CA HIS A 13 -17.70 -4.80 -6.71
C HIS A 13 -16.66 -4.39 -7.74
N GLY A 14 -15.99 -3.25 -7.52
CA GLY A 14 -14.78 -2.91 -8.25
C GLY A 14 -13.66 -3.92 -7.93
N TRP A 15 -12.76 -4.16 -8.88
CA TRP A 15 -11.67 -5.13 -8.71
C TRP A 15 -10.77 -4.77 -7.52
N GLN A 16 -10.42 -3.50 -7.35
CA GLN A 16 -9.71 -2.97 -6.19
C GLN A 16 -10.42 -1.70 -5.72
N GLN A 17 -10.65 -1.59 -4.41
CA GLN A 17 -11.04 -0.32 -3.80
C GLN A 17 -9.79 0.50 -3.46
N GLU A 18 -9.94 1.82 -3.41
CA GLU A 18 -8.89 2.70 -2.94
C GLU A 18 -8.55 2.37 -1.47
N PHE A 19 -7.26 2.18 -1.19
CA PHE A 19 -6.76 1.83 0.13
C PHE A 19 -5.82 2.92 0.65
N TRP A 20 -6.13 3.46 1.82
CA TRP A 20 -5.29 4.46 2.49
C TRP A 20 -4.61 3.86 3.70
N LEU A 21 -3.28 3.92 3.72
CA LEU A 21 -2.50 3.58 4.91
C LEU A 21 -2.67 4.65 5.97
N ALA A 22 -2.68 4.23 7.24
CA ALA A 22 -2.69 5.14 8.38
C ALA A 22 -1.38 5.04 9.15
N HIS A 23 -0.92 6.17 9.69
CA HIS A 23 0.24 6.24 10.58
C HIS A 23 0.11 7.45 11.49
N CYS A 24 0.58 7.33 12.74
CA CYS A 24 0.43 8.38 13.77
C CYS A 24 -1.03 8.81 14.04
N GLY A 25 -2.00 7.92 13.80
CA GLY A 25 -3.42 8.20 14.09
C GLY A 25 -4.17 8.98 13.01
N ASP A 26 -3.57 9.19 11.84
CA ASP A 26 -4.20 9.82 10.68
C ASP A 26 -3.82 9.09 9.38
N PHE A 27 -4.53 9.41 8.29
CA PHE A 27 -4.25 8.88 6.96
C PHE A 27 -2.94 9.43 6.41
N CYS A 28 -2.22 8.57 5.69
CA CYS A 28 -1.02 8.95 4.95
C CYS A 28 -1.41 9.51 3.57
N ALA A 29 -0.65 10.50 3.11
CA ALA A 29 -0.79 11.04 1.77
C ALA A 29 -0.20 10.09 0.73
N PHE A 30 -0.95 9.78 -0.32
CA PHE A 30 -0.44 9.03 -1.46
C PHE A 30 0.60 9.86 -2.22
N ILE A 31 1.78 9.30 -2.46
CA ILE A 31 2.85 9.93 -3.23
C ILE A 31 2.78 9.48 -4.68
N GLY A 32 2.58 8.18 -4.92
CA GLY A 32 2.62 7.60 -6.24
C GLY A 32 2.96 6.12 -6.25
N TYR A 33 3.07 5.61 -7.48
CA TYR A 33 3.48 4.25 -7.77
C TYR A 33 5.00 4.13 -7.73
N VAL A 34 5.51 3.04 -7.17
CA VAL A 34 6.95 2.81 -7.00
C VAL A 34 7.34 1.38 -7.34
N GLY A 35 8.53 1.22 -7.90
CA GLY A 35 9.24 -0.04 -8.00
C GLY A 35 10.41 -0.12 -7.02
N TRP A 36 11.12 -1.25 -7.01
CA TRP A 36 12.25 -1.48 -6.12
C TRP A 36 13.34 -0.40 -6.27
N ASN A 37 13.65 -0.01 -7.50
CA ASN A 37 14.68 1.00 -7.78
C ASN A 37 14.33 2.41 -7.24
N ASP A 38 13.05 2.70 -7.00
CA ASP A 38 12.61 4.00 -6.50
C ASP A 38 12.71 4.09 -4.97
N ILE A 39 12.71 2.95 -4.26
CA ILE A 39 12.67 2.90 -2.79
C ILE A 39 13.93 2.33 -2.14
N LYS A 40 14.76 1.58 -2.88
CA LYS A 40 15.93 0.87 -2.33
C LYS A 40 16.94 1.77 -1.61
N ASP A 41 17.03 3.04 -2.00
CA ASP A 41 17.98 4.02 -1.45
C ASP A 41 17.38 4.84 -0.30
N ARG A 42 16.14 4.54 0.11
CA ARG A 42 15.36 5.28 1.11
C ARG A 42 14.67 4.35 2.12
N LEU A 43 15.20 3.14 2.31
CA LEU A 43 14.60 2.10 3.17
C LEU A 43 14.52 2.53 4.64
N ASP A 44 15.44 3.38 5.08
CA ASP A 44 15.51 4.00 6.41
C ASP A 44 14.43 5.07 6.65
N GLU A 45 13.81 5.60 5.59
CA GLU A 45 12.72 6.59 5.71
C GLU A 45 11.36 5.94 6.01
N PHE A 46 11.25 4.60 5.93
CA PHE A 46 10.02 3.89 6.21
C PHE A 46 9.74 3.83 7.72
N ALA A 47 8.46 3.91 8.09
CA ALA A 47 8.06 3.77 9.48
C ALA A 47 8.28 2.35 10.00
N ASN A 48 7.82 1.37 9.22
CA ASN A 48 8.01 -0.05 9.50
C ASN A 48 7.84 -0.85 8.19
N LEU A 49 8.91 -0.99 7.42
CA LEU A 49 8.84 -1.66 6.12
C LEU A 49 8.56 -3.16 6.24
N GLU A 50 8.97 -3.79 7.35
CA GLU A 50 8.72 -5.21 7.60
C GLU A 50 7.22 -5.47 7.81
N GLU A 51 6.59 -4.71 8.70
CA GLU A 51 5.13 -4.75 8.91
C GLU A 51 4.36 -4.40 7.63
N ASP A 52 4.83 -3.40 6.88
CA ASP A 52 4.21 -3.05 5.60
C ASP A 52 4.23 -4.24 4.63
N CYS A 53 5.37 -4.93 4.48
CA CYS A 53 5.48 -6.12 3.64
C CYS A 53 4.56 -7.25 4.09
N GLU A 54 4.50 -7.50 5.41
CA GLU A 54 3.63 -8.53 5.98
C GLU A 54 2.15 -8.25 5.73
N ASN A 55 1.74 -6.97 5.77
CA ASN A 55 0.35 -6.57 5.57
C ASN A 55 -0.20 -6.88 4.17
N PHE A 56 0.64 -6.84 3.13
CA PHE A 56 0.27 -7.31 1.79
C PHE A 56 0.82 -8.71 1.47
N GLY A 57 1.29 -9.45 2.48
CA GLY A 57 1.51 -10.89 2.38
C GLY A 57 2.85 -11.34 1.83
N ILE A 58 3.90 -10.49 1.85
CA ILE A 58 5.26 -10.89 1.46
C ILE A 58 6.27 -10.65 2.57
N ARG A 59 7.41 -11.33 2.47
CA ARG A 59 8.55 -11.03 3.32
C ARG A 59 9.33 -9.85 2.76
N ASN A 60 9.90 -9.04 3.64
CA ASN A 60 10.77 -7.94 3.25
C ASN A 60 11.91 -8.38 2.32
N SER A 61 12.48 -9.57 2.53
CA SER A 61 13.53 -10.15 1.67
C SER A 61 13.10 -10.40 0.22
N ASP A 62 11.80 -10.59 -0.02
CA ASP A 62 11.23 -10.86 -1.33
C ASP A 62 10.74 -9.58 -2.03
N LEU A 63 10.69 -8.45 -1.31
CA LEU A 63 10.24 -7.14 -1.81
C LEU A 63 11.00 -6.70 -3.07
N ALA A 64 12.31 -6.89 -3.09
CA ALA A 64 13.16 -6.54 -4.23
C ALA A 64 12.87 -7.35 -5.50
N LYS A 65 12.29 -8.54 -5.36
CA LYS A 65 11.86 -9.38 -6.49
C LYS A 65 10.45 -9.02 -6.93
N CYS A 66 9.56 -8.74 -5.98
CA CYS A 66 8.17 -8.40 -6.24
C CYS A 66 8.03 -7.07 -6.99
N LEU A 67 8.74 -6.01 -6.57
CA LEU A 67 8.58 -4.64 -7.11
C LEU A 67 9.40 -4.36 -8.39
N GLN A 68 9.74 -5.36 -9.19
CA GLN A 68 10.47 -5.15 -10.45
C GLN A 68 9.52 -4.80 -11.60
N LYS A 69 10.04 -4.08 -12.61
CA LYS A 69 9.30 -3.82 -13.85
C LYS A 69 8.99 -5.14 -14.55
N GLY A 70 7.70 -5.49 -14.67
CA GLY A 70 7.24 -6.78 -15.18
C GLY A 70 7.18 -7.89 -14.14
N GLY A 71 7.36 -7.57 -12.85
CA GLY A 71 7.06 -8.46 -11.74
C GLY A 71 5.56 -8.47 -11.42
N ASP A 72 5.17 -9.40 -10.55
CA ASP A 72 3.77 -9.65 -10.20
C ASP A 72 3.18 -8.59 -9.24
N CYS A 73 3.94 -7.58 -8.80
CA CYS A 73 3.51 -6.64 -7.76
C CYS A 73 3.71 -5.16 -8.12
N GLN A 74 2.66 -4.36 -7.94
CA GLN A 74 2.69 -2.91 -8.02
C GLN A 74 2.80 -2.31 -6.62
N GLY A 75 3.84 -1.51 -6.38
CA GLY A 75 4.03 -0.78 -5.12
C GLY A 75 3.33 0.57 -5.12
N TYR A 76 2.75 0.93 -3.98
CA TYR A 76 2.09 2.20 -3.70
C TYR A 76 2.76 2.87 -2.50
N LEU A 77 3.32 4.06 -2.71
CA LEU A 77 4.06 4.78 -1.68
C LEU A 77 3.18 5.84 -1.03
N PHE A 78 3.20 5.86 0.30
CA PHE A 78 2.49 6.82 1.12
C PHE A 78 3.45 7.57 2.06
N ARG A 79 3.10 8.78 2.45
CA ARG A 79 3.82 9.61 3.42
C ARG A 79 2.93 9.97 4.59
N CYS A 80 3.39 9.71 5.82
CA CYS A 80 2.71 10.23 7.00
C CYS A 80 2.78 11.76 7.04
N LEU A 81 1.64 12.40 7.26
CA LEU A 81 1.53 13.86 7.36
C LEU A 81 2.15 14.43 8.65
N HIS A 82 2.31 13.61 9.69
CA HIS A 82 2.81 14.05 10.99
C HIS A 82 4.32 13.89 11.13
N CYS A 83 4.86 12.72 10.81
CA CYS A 83 6.29 12.41 11.02
C CYS A 83 7.09 12.38 9.72
N GLY A 84 6.44 12.48 8.55
CA GLY A 84 7.10 12.45 7.24
C GLY A 84 7.60 11.08 6.79
N LYS A 85 7.51 10.04 7.65
CA LYS A 85 7.93 8.68 7.32
C LYS A 85 7.09 8.06 6.21
N LEU A 86 7.71 7.16 5.47
CA LEU A 86 7.09 6.44 4.37
C LEU A 86 6.34 5.20 4.87
N ARG A 87 5.26 4.84 4.17
CA ARG A 87 4.55 3.57 4.29
C ARG A 87 4.38 2.96 2.90
N LEU A 88 4.41 1.63 2.82
CA LEU A 88 4.30 0.89 1.56
C LEU A 88 3.05 0.01 1.55
N TRP A 89 2.36 0.00 0.41
CA TRP A 89 1.39 -1.04 0.08
C TRP A 89 1.81 -1.73 -1.22
N GLY A 90 1.40 -2.97 -1.39
CA GLY A 90 1.62 -3.76 -2.59
C GLY A 90 0.33 -4.44 -3.01
N ASP A 91 0.10 -4.48 -4.32
CA ASP A 91 -0.97 -5.30 -4.90
C ASP A 91 -0.38 -6.24 -5.94
N PHE A 92 -0.96 -7.42 -6.08
CA PHE A 92 -0.52 -8.45 -7.02
C PHE A 92 -1.48 -8.53 -8.20
N SER A 93 -0.92 -8.60 -9.41
CA SER A 93 -1.69 -8.81 -10.64
C SER A 93 -2.11 -10.27 -10.82
#